data_AF-A0A6B9FCZ2-F1
#
_entry.id   AF-A0A6B9FCZ2-F1
#
_cell.length_a   1.000
_cell.length_b   1.000
_cell.length_c   1.000
_cell.angle_alpha   90.00
_cell.angle_beta   90.00
_cell.angle_gamma   90.00
#
_symmetry.space_group_name_H-M   'P 1'
#
loop_
_entity.id
_entity.type
_entity.pdbx_description
1 polymer ?
#
loop_
_entity_poly.entity_id
_entity_poly.type
_entity_poly.pdbx_seq_one_letter_code
_entity_poly.pdbx_strand_id
1 'polypeptide(L)'
;MRKPSVKCALLAAMIAEHRWGAPIVEENRLSISAIDTSDYPAASDVFDDLRSAPYITNRGDRGIELDNGEFGQLADVLYQECEWEPFEIKSQLKHDEGWENHNWA
;
A
#
# COMPACT_ATOMS: atom_id res chain seq x y z
N MET A 1 15.62 -6.06 -11.40
CA MET A 1 14.50 -5.42 -10.69
C MET A 1 14.82 -3.94 -10.57
N ARG A 2 13.95 -3.06 -11.06
CA ARG A 2 14.03 -1.63 -10.73
C ARG A 2 13.75 -1.49 -9.23
N LYS A 3 14.39 -0.53 -8.57
CA LYS A 3 14.06 -0.19 -7.18
C LYS A 3 12.58 0.22 -7.17
N PRO A 4 11.70 -0.44 -6.39
CA PRO A 4 10.30 -0.05 -6.31
C PRO A 4 10.23 1.41 -5.86
N SER A 5 9.25 2.15 -6.38
CA SER A 5 9.01 3.51 -5.90
C SER A 5 8.72 3.49 -4.41
N VAL A 6 8.96 4.60 -3.73
CA VAL A 6 8.67 4.73 -2.30
C VAL A 6 7.20 4.35 -2.02
N LYS A 7 6.26 4.82 -2.84
CA LYS A 7 4.83 4.45 -2.78
C LYS A 7 4.62 2.93 -2.83
N CYS A 8 5.25 2.24 -3.77
CA CYS A 8 5.07 0.80 -3.94
C CYS A 8 5.71 -0.01 -2.81
N ALA A 9 6.88 0.40 -2.32
CA ALA A 9 7.51 -0.22 -1.15
C ALA A 9 6.64 -0.08 0.10
N LEU A 10 5.96 1.06 0.24
CA LEU A 10 5.05 1.33 1.34
C LEU A 10 3.76 0.53 1.24
N LEU A 11 3.12 0.51 0.07
CA LEU A 11 1.92 -0.32 -0.14
C LEU A 11 2.22 -1.80 0.07
N ALA A 12 3.37 -2.28 -0.39
CA ALA A 12 3.84 -3.64 -0.15
C ALA A 12 3.96 -3.96 1.35
N ALA A 13 4.59 -3.05 2.11
CA ALA A 13 4.70 -3.15 3.57
C ALA A 13 3.32 -3.13 4.23
N MET A 14 2.45 -2.21 3.79
CA MET A 14 1.09 -2.11 4.31
C MET A 14 0.33 -3.40 4.07
N ILE A 15 0.37 -4.00 2.89
CA ILE A 15 -0.32 -5.27 2.58
C ILE A 15 0.25 -6.43 3.40
N ALA A 16 1.57 -6.47 3.60
CA ALA A 16 2.22 -7.50 4.41
C ALA A 16 1.76 -7.43 5.89
N GLU A 17 1.65 -6.22 6.44
CA GLU A 17 1.17 -5.94 7.80
C GLU A 17 -0.36 -5.98 7.92
N HIS A 18 -1.09 -5.66 6.85
CA HIS A 18 -2.55 -5.59 6.78
C HIS A 18 -3.21 -6.95 7.05
N ARG A 19 -2.45 -8.04 6.93
CA ARG A 19 -2.83 -9.36 7.47
C ARG A 19 -3.28 -9.31 8.95
N TRP A 20 -2.97 -8.22 9.67
CA TRP A 20 -3.30 -7.99 11.08
C TRP A 20 -4.26 -6.82 11.34
N GLY A 21 -4.78 -6.13 10.31
CA GLY A 21 -5.78 -5.06 10.46
C GLY A 21 -5.35 -3.88 11.33
N ALA A 22 -4.05 -3.63 11.44
CA ALA A 22 -3.51 -2.59 12.30
C ALA A 22 -3.06 -1.37 11.47
N PRO A 23 -3.41 -0.14 11.88
CA PRO A 23 -2.96 1.06 11.19
C PRO A 23 -1.44 1.23 11.30
N ILE A 24 -0.81 1.65 10.22
CA ILE A 24 0.62 1.95 10.18
C ILE A 24 0.84 3.42 10.52
N VAL A 25 1.54 3.64 11.64
CA VAL A 25 2.03 4.95 12.06
C VAL A 25 3.29 5.35 11.30
N GLU A 26 3.50 6.65 11.09
CA GLU A 26 4.60 7.21 10.32
C GLU A 26 5.99 6.77 10.81
N GLU A 27 6.13 6.56 12.12
CA GLU A 27 7.41 6.16 12.75
C GLU A 27 7.76 4.69 12.51
N ASN A 28 6.79 3.78 12.58
CA ASN A 28 7.00 2.36 12.25
C ASN A 28 7.29 2.18 10.75
N ARG A 29 6.77 3.08 9.92
CA ARG A 29 6.90 3.08 8.47
C ARG A 29 8.36 3.15 8.00
N LEU A 30 9.19 3.96 8.65
CA LEU A 30 10.60 4.16 8.31
C LEU A 30 11.48 2.92 8.59
N SER A 31 11.01 2.02 9.45
CA SER A 31 11.69 0.76 9.77
C SER A 31 11.19 -0.43 8.93
N ILE A 32 9.92 -0.41 8.51
CA ILE A 32 9.30 -1.52 7.77
C ILE A 32 9.56 -1.41 6.26
N SER A 33 9.64 -0.19 5.75
CA SER A 33 9.88 0.05 4.34
C SER A 33 11.37 -0.11 4.01
N ALA A 34 11.71 -0.93 3.01
CA ALA A 34 13.09 -1.13 2.52
C ALA A 34 13.62 0.10 1.75
N ILE A 35 13.38 1.28 2.30
CA ILE A 35 13.72 2.57 1.71
C ILE A 35 15.02 3.03 2.37
N ASP A 36 15.92 3.58 1.57
CA ASP A 36 17.17 4.13 2.07
C ASP A 36 16.87 5.38 2.92
N THR A 37 17.65 5.61 3.97
CA THR A 37 17.57 6.83 4.80
C THR A 37 17.61 8.12 3.99
N SER A 38 18.26 8.10 2.82
CA SER A 38 18.32 9.23 1.90
C SER A 38 16.98 9.57 1.22
N ASP A 39 16.03 8.64 1.19
CA ASP A 39 14.70 8.82 0.58
C ASP A 39 13.62 9.24 1.61
N TYR A 40 13.99 9.47 2.87
CA TYR A 40 13.05 9.83 3.94
C TYR A 40 12.16 11.05 3.64
N PRO A 41 12.66 12.15 3.03
CA PRO A 41 11.79 13.25 2.62
C PRO A 41 10.71 12.81 1.64
N ALA A 42 11.09 12.03 0.62
CA ALA A 42 10.14 11.49 -0.36
C ALA A 42 9.15 10.51 0.26
N ALA A 43 9.55 9.78 1.30
CA ALA A 43 8.65 8.90 2.03
C ALA A 43 7.58 9.67 2.81
N SER A 44 7.93 10.81 3.41
CA SER A 44 6.96 11.66 4.11
C SER A 44 5.94 12.25 3.13
N ASP A 45 6.40 12.82 2.01
CA ASP A 45 5.51 13.35 0.95
C ASP A 45 4.53 12.27 0.43
N VAL A 46 5.04 11.08 0.12
CA VAL A 46 4.22 9.95 -0.31
C VAL A 46 3.24 9.49 0.77
N PHE A 47 3.54 9.70 2.06
CA PHE A 47 2.60 9.38 3.15
C PHE A 47 1.39 10.30 3.12
N ASP A 48 1.66 11.59 2.94
CA ASP A 48 0.63 12.61 2.86
C ASP A 48 -0.24 12.44 1.62
N ASP A 49 0.37 12.03 0.50
CA ASP A 49 -0.38 11.64 -0.70
C ASP A 49 -1.29 10.43 -0.42
N LEU A 50 -0.76 9.39 0.25
CA LEU A 50 -1.52 8.19 0.60
C LEU A 50 -2.66 8.48 1.58
N ARG A 51 -2.53 9.46 2.49
CA ARG A 51 -3.62 9.89 3.38
C ARG A 51 -4.86 10.38 2.64
N SER A 52 -4.69 10.77 1.37
CA SER A 52 -5.78 11.24 0.50
C SER A 52 -6.22 10.18 -0.51
N ALA A 53 -5.59 9.00 -0.52
CA ALA A 53 -5.92 7.94 -1.46
C ALA A 53 -7.25 7.24 -1.08
N PRO A 54 -8.09 6.90 -2.07
CA PRO A 54 -9.42 6.34 -1.84
C PRO A 54 -9.39 4.92 -1.23
N TYR A 55 -8.30 4.18 -1.43
CA TYR A 55 -8.06 2.86 -0.83
C TYR A 55 -7.36 2.92 0.54
N ILE A 56 -7.30 4.11 1.15
CA ILE A 56 -6.67 4.35 2.44
C ILE A 56 -7.69 4.99 3.40
N THR A 57 -7.85 4.38 4.57
CA THR A 57 -8.50 5.03 5.70
C THR A 57 -7.48 5.84 6.50
N ASN A 58 -7.61 7.16 6.47
CA ASN A 58 -6.81 8.06 7.31
C ASN A 58 -7.34 8.05 8.76
N ARG A 59 -6.50 7.65 9.71
CA ARG A 59 -6.81 7.62 11.15
C ARG A 59 -6.22 8.81 11.93
N GLY A 60 -5.75 9.85 11.23
CA GLY A 60 -5.11 11.02 11.82
C GLY A 60 -3.75 10.66 12.42
N ASP A 61 -3.54 11.03 13.68
CA ASP A 61 -2.29 10.76 14.43
C ASP A 61 -2.04 9.26 14.63
N ARG A 62 -3.07 8.41 14.47
CA ARG A 62 -2.94 6.95 14.52
C ARG A 62 -2.40 6.34 13.24
N GLY A 63 -2.12 7.14 12.21
CA GLY A 63 -1.56 6.70 10.94
C GLY A 63 -2.60 6.43 9.85
N ILE A 64 -2.25 5.55 8.92
CA ILE A 64 -3.11 5.15 7.81
C ILE A 64 -3.31 3.64 7.77
N GLU A 65 -4.45 3.21 7.26
CA GLU A 65 -4.86 1.81 7.15
C GLU A 65 -5.38 1.56 5.72
N LEU A 66 -5.24 0.35 5.19
CA LEU A 66 -5.90 0.01 3.92
C LEU A 66 -7.43 0.00 4.14
N ASP A 67 -8.18 0.55 3.21
CA ASP A 67 -9.64 0.53 3.26
C ASP A 67 -10.20 -0.72 2.60
N ASN A 68 -10.63 -1.70 3.40
CA ASN A 68 -11.12 -3.01 2.96
C ASN A 68 -12.36 -2.97 2.04
N GLY A 69 -12.99 -1.81 1.87
CA GLY A 69 -14.09 -1.62 0.91
C GLY A 69 -13.65 -1.20 -0.50
N GLU A 70 -12.42 -0.73 -0.68
CA GLU A 70 -11.94 -0.08 -1.92
C GLU A 70 -10.70 -0.78 -2.52
N PHE A 71 -10.55 -2.09 -2.27
CA PHE A 71 -9.35 -2.84 -2.70
C PHE A 71 -9.22 -3.00 -4.22
N GLY A 72 -10.30 -2.77 -4.98
CA GLY A 72 -10.23 -2.70 -6.44
C GLY A 72 -9.26 -1.61 -6.93
N GLN A 73 -9.35 -0.41 -6.36
CA GLN A 73 -8.45 0.70 -6.71
C GLN A 73 -7.03 0.46 -6.23
N LEU A 74 -6.85 -0.16 -5.06
CA LEU A 74 -5.54 -0.59 -4.58
C LEU A 74 -4.91 -1.58 -5.56
N ALA A 75 -5.67 -2.56 -6.03
CA ALA A 75 -5.19 -3.60 -6.92
C ALA A 75 -4.79 -3.05 -8.30
N ASP A 76 -5.50 -2.05 -8.82
CA ASP A 76 -5.09 -1.34 -10.04
C ASP A 76 -3.76 -0.59 -9.85
N VAL A 77 -3.56 0.08 -8.71
CA VAL A 77 -2.29 0.75 -8.40
C VAL A 77 -1.15 -0.26 -8.28
N LEU A 78 -1.38 -1.39 -7.60
CA LEU A 78 -0.38 -2.44 -7.48
C LEU A 78 0.02 -3.01 -8.85
N TYR A 79 -0.96 -3.22 -9.73
CA TYR A 79 -0.72 -3.75 -11.06
C TYR A 79 -0.04 -2.73 -11.99
N GLN A 80 -0.62 -1.54 -12.14
CA GLN A 80 -0.19 -0.54 -13.13
C GLN A 80 1.04 0.25 -12.71
N GLU A 81 1.12 0.63 -11.43
CA GLU A 81 2.20 1.49 -10.94
C GLU A 81 3.32 0.70 -10.24
N CYS A 82 2.96 -0.36 -9.52
CA CYS A 82 3.91 -1.16 -8.77
C CYS A 82 4.40 -2.40 -9.50
N GLU A 83 3.87 -2.67 -10.71
CA GLU A 83 4.25 -3.80 -11.56
C GLU A 83 4.12 -5.15 -10.84
N TRP A 84 3.17 -5.28 -9.90
CA TRP A 84 2.88 -6.55 -9.25
C TRP A 84 2.19 -7.49 -10.22
N GLU A 85 2.56 -8.75 -10.18
CA GLU A 85 1.93 -9.75 -11.02
C GLU A 85 0.50 -10.04 -10.53
N PRO A 86 -0.46 -10.33 -11.43
CA PRO A 86 -1.84 -10.61 -11.05
C PRO A 86 -1.97 -11.73 -10.01
N PHE A 87 -1.07 -12.72 -10.02
CA PHE A 87 -1.09 -13.80 -9.03
C PHE A 87 -0.65 -13.34 -7.63
N GLU A 88 0.25 -12.35 -7.54
CA GLU A 88 0.71 -11.78 -6.26
C GLU A 88 -0.42 -11.00 -5.61
N ILE A 89 -1.08 -10.14 -6.40
CA ILE A 89 -2.24 -9.36 -5.97
C ILE A 89 -3.36 -10.30 -5.49
N LYS A 90 -3.70 -11.31 -6.30
CA LYS A 90 -4.70 -12.33 -5.93
C LYS A 90 -4.34 -13.06 -4.64
N SER A 91 -3.07 -13.41 -4.45
CA SER A 91 -2.63 -14.15 -3.26
C SER A 91 -2.71 -13.30 -1.99
N GLN A 92 -2.35 -12.02 -2.08
CA GLN A 92 -2.31 -11.12 -0.93
C GLN A 92 -3.69 -10.58 -0.57
N LEU A 93 -4.54 -10.26 -1.55
CA LEU A 93 -5.85 -9.64 -1.32
C LEU A 93 -7.00 -10.66 -1.24
N LYS A 94 -6.73 -11.97 -1.28
CA LYS A 94 -7.75 -13.04 -1.41
C LYS A 94 -8.89 -13.04 -0.39
N HIS A 95 -8.77 -12.31 0.71
CA HIS A 95 -9.75 -12.24 1.79
C HIS A 95 -10.55 -10.94 1.81
N ASP A 96 -10.21 -10.00 0.93
CA ASP A 96 -10.76 -8.65 0.92
C ASP A 96 -11.79 -8.49 -0.20
N GLU A 97 -12.80 -7.65 0.03
CA GLU A 97 -13.88 -7.43 -0.94
C GLU A 97 -13.44 -6.42 -2.04
N GLY A 98 -14.03 -6.53 -3.24
CA GLY A 98 -13.88 -5.51 -4.30
C GLY A 98 -12.80 -5.76 -5.36
N TRP A 99 -11.77 -6.58 -5.12
CA TRP A 99 -10.76 -6.90 -6.15
C TRP A 99 -11.21 -8.01 -7.12
N GLU A 100 -12.20 -8.85 -6.74
CA GLU A 100 -12.57 -10.07 -7.46
C GLU A 100 -13.09 -9.82 -8.90
N ASN A 101 -13.58 -8.61 -9.19
CA ASN A 101 -14.14 -8.25 -10.50
C ASN A 101 -13.12 -7.57 -11.43
N HIS A 102 -11.87 -7.39 -11.01
CA HIS A 102 -10.87 -6.73 -11.85
C HIS A 102 -10.34 -7.65 -12.95
N ASN A 103 -10.44 -7.17 -14.19
CA ASN A 103 -9.90 -7.84 -15.36
C ASN A 103 -8.63 -7.13 -15.84
N TRP A 104 -7.48 -7.52 -15.30
CA TRP A 104 -6.15 -7.01 -15.70
C TRP A 104 -5.59 -7.77 -16.92
N ALA A 105 -6.43 -8.02 -17.91
CA ALA A 105 -6.10 -8.75 -19.15
C ALA A 105 -5.15 -7.97 -20.07
#